data_AF-A0A2S1Z7M4-F1
#
_entry.id   AF-A0A2S1Z7M4-F1
#
_cell.length_a   1.000
_cell.length_b   1.000
_cell.length_c   1.000
_cell.angle_alpha   90.00
_cell.angle_beta   90.00
_cell.angle_gamma   90.00
#
_symmetry.space_group_name_H-M   'P 1'
#
loop_
_entity.id
_entity.type
_entity.pdbx_description
1 polymer ?
#
loop_
_entity_poly.entity_id
_entity_poly.type
_entity_poly.pdbx_seq_one_letter_code
_entity_poly.pdbx_strand_id
1 'polypeptide(L)'
;MSTLPRRFEILLVPEHVEDRGGAAVEDSAVRTAVVETTGERGASGYPRYAGHGVVADIDPETRTVEALLVDGSELDYGLTALVRDWQPG
;
A
#
# COMPACT_ATOMS: atom_id res chain seq x y z
N MET A 1 9.36 -16.17 -16.54
CA MET A 1 9.61 -14.78 -16.06
C MET A 1 8.39 -14.39 -15.25
N SER A 2 8.53 -14.22 -13.93
CA SER A 2 7.43 -13.68 -13.12
C SER A 2 7.28 -12.21 -13.49
N THR A 3 6.13 -11.85 -14.06
CA THR A 3 5.80 -10.45 -14.31
C THR A 3 5.32 -9.86 -13.00
N LEU A 4 6.10 -8.94 -12.43
CA LEU A 4 5.68 -8.22 -11.24
C LEU A 4 4.34 -7.52 -11.51
N PRO A 5 3.40 -7.52 -10.54
CA PRO A 5 2.19 -6.73 -10.65
C PRO A 5 2.55 -5.29 -10.99
N ARG A 6 1.92 -4.74 -12.03
CA ARG A 6 2.20 -3.38 -12.48
C ARG A 6 1.56 -2.33 -11.57
N ARG A 7 0.46 -2.69 -10.92
CA ARG A 7 -0.35 -1.77 -10.12
C ARG A 7 -0.88 -2.45 -8.87
N PHE A 8 -0.97 -1.66 -7.82
CA PHE A 8 -1.60 -2.04 -6.57
C PHE A 8 -2.51 -0.92 -6.10
N GLU A 9 -3.48 -1.25 -5.25
CA GLU A 9 -4.19 -0.28 -4.45
C GLU A 9 -3.68 -0.34 -3.01
N ILE A 10 -3.26 0.81 -2.49
CA ILE A 10 -2.86 1.02 -1.10
C ILE A 10 -4.08 1.49 -0.32
N LEU A 11 -4.30 0.90 0.85
CA LEU A 11 -5.33 1.26 1.81
C LEU A 11 -4.62 1.74 3.08
N LEU A 12 -4.87 2.98 3.50
CA LEU A 12 -4.42 3.46 4.80
C LEU A 12 -5.54 3.26 5.81
N VAL A 13 -5.31 2.44 6.82
CA VAL A 13 -6.31 2.08 7.84
C VAL A 13 -5.78 2.39 9.24
N PRO A 14 -6.63 2.72 10.22
CA PRO A 14 -6.20 2.84 11.61
C PRO A 14 -5.68 1.50 12.15
N GLU A 15 -4.57 1.53 12.87
CA GLU A 15 -3.90 0.35 13.46
C GLU A 15 -4.74 -0.31 14.56
N HIS A 16 -5.48 0.50 15.35
CA HIS A 16 -6.21 0.05 16.54
C HIS A 16 -7.64 -0.42 16.27
N VAL A 17 -7.95 -0.91 15.06
CA VAL A 17 -9.24 -1.54 14.85
C VAL A 17 -9.21 -2.97 15.42
N GLU A 18 -9.54 -3.09 16.70
CA GLU A 18 -9.61 -4.39 17.39
C GLU A 18 -10.91 -5.16 17.12
N ASP A 19 -12.01 -4.48 16.77
CA ASP A 19 -13.27 -5.12 16.39
C ASP A 19 -14.14 -4.14 15.60
N ARG A 20 -14.67 -4.58 14.46
CA ARG A 20 -15.52 -3.78 13.57
C ARG A 20 -16.85 -4.45 13.22
N GLY A 21 -17.32 -5.37 14.07
CA GLY A 21 -18.66 -5.94 13.92
C GLY A 21 -18.89 -6.70 12.62
N GLY A 22 -17.83 -7.31 12.05
CA GLY A 22 -17.88 -8.12 10.83
C GLY A 22 -17.55 -7.39 9.51
N ALA A 23 -17.21 -6.09 9.54
CA ALA A 23 -16.71 -5.39 8.35
C ALA A 23 -15.23 -5.74 8.07
N ALA A 24 -14.87 -5.86 6.78
CA ALA A 24 -13.51 -6.19 6.38
C ALA A 24 -12.55 -5.04 6.74
N VAL A 25 -11.29 -5.32 7.10
CA VAL A 25 -10.36 -4.27 7.60
C VAL A 25 -10.22 -3.13 6.58
N GLU A 26 -10.28 -3.48 5.31
CA GLU A 26 -10.25 -2.65 4.12
C GLU A 26 -11.39 -1.60 4.06
N ASP A 27 -12.56 -1.91 4.64
CA ASP A 27 -13.73 -1.00 4.65
C ASP A 27 -13.54 0.23 5.55
N SER A 28 -12.47 0.26 6.36
CA SER A 28 -12.12 1.42 7.20
C SER A 28 -11.05 2.33 6.59
N ALA A 29 -10.65 2.09 5.35
CA ALA A 29 -9.61 2.88 4.73
C ALA A 29 -9.97 4.37 4.79
N VAL A 30 -9.14 5.14 5.50
CA VAL A 30 -9.29 6.60 5.60
C VAL A 30 -8.75 7.29 4.34
N ARG A 31 -7.89 6.59 3.59
CA ARG A 31 -7.40 6.99 2.26
C ARG A 31 -7.11 5.74 1.43
N THR A 32 -7.41 5.82 0.14
CA THR A 32 -6.98 4.84 -0.85
C THR A 32 -6.19 5.52 -1.97
N ALA A 33 -5.25 4.78 -2.56
CA ALA A 33 -4.45 5.26 -3.68
C ALA A 33 -4.03 4.10 -4.58
N VAL A 34 -4.12 4.30 -5.89
CA VAL A 34 -3.52 3.37 -6.86
C VAL A 34 -2.07 3.76 -7.06
N VAL A 35 -1.16 2.80 -7.02
CA VAL A 35 0.27 3.01 -7.26
C VAL A 35 0.74 2.12 -8.40
N GLU A 36 1.63 2.64 -9.23
CA GLU A 36 2.19 1.91 -10.37
C GLU A 36 3.68 1.63 -10.15
N THR A 37 4.15 0.50 -10.66
CA THR A 37 5.58 0.16 -10.58
C THR A 37 6.39 1.23 -11.29
N THR A 38 7.44 1.70 -10.62
CA THR A 38 8.37 2.69 -11.17
C THR A 38 9.48 2.03 -12.00
N GLY A 39 9.66 0.71 -11.86
CA GLY A 39 10.81 -0.03 -12.40
C GLY A 39 12.08 0.06 -11.53
N GLU A 40 12.05 0.82 -10.45
CA GLU A 40 13.16 0.99 -9.51
C GLU A 40 13.01 0.10 -8.27
N ARG A 41 14.10 -0.03 -7.51
CA ARG A 41 14.05 -0.53 -6.12
C ARG A 41 14.01 0.66 -5.17
N GLY A 42 13.20 0.52 -4.13
CA GLY A 42 13.12 1.49 -3.06
C GLY A 42 14.17 1.30 -1.98
N ALA A 43 14.06 2.13 -0.93
CA ALA A 43 15.04 2.17 0.15
C ALA A 43 15.02 0.91 1.02
N SER A 44 13.87 0.23 1.12
CA SER A 44 13.77 -1.08 1.78
C SER A 44 14.43 -2.21 0.98
N GLY A 45 14.81 -1.95 -0.28
CA GLY A 45 15.34 -2.93 -1.22
C GLY A 45 14.26 -3.63 -2.04
N TYR A 46 12.98 -3.40 -1.79
CA TYR A 46 11.86 -3.98 -2.55
C TYR A 46 11.48 -3.12 -3.77
N PRO A 47 10.74 -3.66 -4.75
CA PRO A 47 10.24 -2.89 -5.88
C PRO A 47 9.46 -1.65 -5.44
N ARG A 48 9.73 -0.50 -6.08
CA ARG A 48 9.12 0.78 -5.77
C ARG A 48 7.89 1.04 -6.65
N TYR A 49 6.82 1.48 -6.01
CA TYR A 49 5.56 1.88 -6.61
C TYR A 49 5.23 3.33 -6.24
N ALA A 50 4.63 4.09 -7.16
CA ALA A 50 4.25 5.46 -6.90
C ALA A 50 2.93 5.84 -7.60
N GLY A 51 2.17 6.73 -6.98
CA GLY A 51 0.92 7.26 -7.53
C GLY A 51 0.10 8.03 -6.49
N HIS A 52 -0.63 9.06 -6.92
CA HIS A 52 -1.57 9.80 -6.06
C HIS A 52 -0.95 10.32 -4.75
N GLY A 53 0.30 10.79 -4.80
CA GLY A 53 1.04 11.28 -3.64
C GLY A 53 1.60 10.18 -2.73
N VAL A 54 1.38 8.91 -3.05
CA VAL A 54 1.89 7.76 -2.31
C VAL A 54 3.13 7.20 -3.02
N VAL A 55 4.17 6.89 -2.24
CA VAL A 55 5.32 6.09 -2.68
C VAL A 55 5.46 4.92 -1.73
N ALA A 56 5.44 3.71 -2.27
CA ALA A 56 5.49 2.48 -1.48
C ALA A 56 6.55 1.54 -2.04
N ASP A 57 7.31 0.93 -1.14
CA ASP A 57 8.15 -0.22 -1.46
C ASP A 57 7.37 -1.46 -1.06
N ILE A 58 7.08 -2.35 -2.01
CA ILE A 58 6.11 -3.45 -1.83
C ILE A 58 6.79 -4.76 -2.17
N ASP A 59 6.67 -5.76 -1.30
CA ASP A 59 6.92 -7.14 -1.66
C ASP A 59 5.76 -7.68 -2.51
N PRO A 60 5.96 -7.89 -3.83
CA PRO A 60 4.90 -8.34 -4.72
C PRO A 60 4.50 -9.81 -4.51
N GLU A 61 5.33 -10.60 -3.83
CA GLU A 61 5.03 -12.01 -3.54
C GLU A 61 4.09 -12.11 -2.33
N THR A 62 4.45 -11.42 -1.24
CA THR A 62 3.71 -11.50 0.03
C THR A 62 2.64 -10.43 0.17
N ARG A 63 2.63 -9.39 -0.68
CA ARG A 63 1.77 -8.21 -0.56
C ARG A 63 2.01 -7.48 0.76
N THR A 64 3.27 -7.35 1.14
CA THR A 64 3.69 -6.57 2.31
C THR A 64 4.16 -5.19 1.86
N VAL A 65 3.74 -4.14 2.57
CA VAL A 65 4.28 -2.78 2.39
C VAL A 65 5.49 -2.63 3.31
N GLU A 66 6.67 -2.54 2.71
CA GLU A 66 7.97 -2.56 3.40
C GLU A 66 8.46 -1.15 3.75
N ALA A 67 8.03 -0.15 2.97
CA ALA A 67 8.20 1.26 3.27
C ALA A 67 7.09 2.08 2.63
N LEU A 68 6.69 3.20 3.25
CA LEU A 68 5.63 4.06 2.74
C LEU A 68 5.95 5.53 3.00
N LEU A 69 5.77 6.35 1.98
CA LEU A 69 5.65 7.80 2.09
C LEU A 69 4.27 8.25 1.60
N VAL A 70 3.67 9.17 2.34
CA VAL A 70 2.42 9.85 1.98
C VAL A 70 2.72 11.33 1.84
N ASP A 71 2.56 11.83 0.62
CA ASP A 71 2.84 13.22 0.23
C ASP A 71 4.27 13.68 0.59
N GLY A 72 5.23 12.73 0.56
CA GLY A 72 6.65 12.95 0.84
C GLY A 72 7.05 12.77 2.32
N SER A 73 6.10 12.49 3.20
CA SER A 73 6.34 12.28 4.64
C SER A 73 6.11 10.82 5.03
N GLU A 74 6.74 10.39 6.13
CA GLU A 74 6.44 9.11 6.74
C GLU A 74 4.97 9.06 7.20
N LEU A 75 4.41 7.85 7.27
CA LEU A 75 3.04 7.64 7.70
C LEU A 75 2.87 8.06 9.17
N ASP A 76 1.78 8.76 9.45
CA ASP A 76 1.42 9.14 10.82
C ASP A 76 1.23 7.92 11.72
N TYR A 77 1.61 8.05 12.99
CA TYR A 77 1.41 7.02 13.99
C TYR A 77 -0.07 6.64 14.15
N GLY A 78 -0.32 5.35 14.41
CA GLY A 78 -1.66 4.81 14.56
C GLY A 78 -2.37 4.52 13.24
N LEU A 79 -1.69 4.69 12.10
CA LEU A 79 -2.11 4.17 10.80
C LEU A 79 -1.20 3.02 10.37
N THR A 80 -1.78 2.09 9.62
CA THR A 80 -1.05 1.03 8.92
C THR A 80 -1.50 0.98 7.46
N ALA A 81 -0.64 0.41 6.61
CA ALA A 81 -0.86 0.30 5.19
C ALA A 81 -1.11 -1.15 4.79
N LEU A 82 -2.22 -1.38 4.08
CA LEU A 82 -2.52 -2.65 3.42
C LEU A 82 -2.42 -2.46 1.91
N VAL A 83 -2.19 -3.55 1.20
CA VAL A 83 -2.15 -3.55 -0.26
C VAL A 83 -3.01 -4.68 -0.83
N ARG A 84 -3.73 -4.37 -1.91
CA ARG A 84 -4.47 -5.36 -2.69
C ARG A 84 -4.20 -5.20 -4.18
N ASP A 85 -4.44 -6.28 -4.92
CA ASP A 85 -4.31 -6.28 -6.38
C ASP A 85 -5.29 -5.24 -6.96
N TRP A 86 -4.79 -4.39 -7.87
CA TRP A 86 -5.64 -3.41 -8.53
C TRP A 86 -6.60 -4.10 -9.50
N GLN A 87 -7.90 -3.85 -9.33
CA GLN A 87 -8.93 -4.27 -10.27
C GLN A 87 -9.50 -3.02 -10.98
N PRO A 88 -9.51 -2.98 -12.32
CA PRO A 88 -10.24 -1.94 -13.04
C PRO A 88 -11.74 -2.10 -12.80
N GLY A 89 -12.42 -1.01 -12.46
CA GLY A 89 -13.89 -0.94 -12.37
C GLY A 89 -14.57 -0.78 -13.72
#